data_AF-A0A942DWR0-F1
#
_entry.id   AF-A0A942DWR0-F1
#
_cell.length_a   1.000
_cell.length_b   1.000
_cell.length_c   1.000
_cell.angle_alpha   90.00
_cell.angle_beta   90.00
_cell.angle_gamma   90.00
#
_symmetry.space_group_name_H-M   'P 1'
#
loop_
_entity.id
_entity.type
_entity.pdbx_description
1 polymer ?
#
loop_
_entity_poly.entity_id
_entity_poly.type
_entity_poly.pdbx_seq_one_letter_code
_entity_poly.pdbx_strand_id
1 'polypeptide(L)'
;MQSVREWLKIVNVCYGSLDDFPDARTVRIMRGQALNYIATQDRVMGEIKDDIGRAEYFETFAADISEAKNQLEKLDDWLAKRGLTP
;
A
#
# COMPACT_ATOMS: atom_id res chain seq x y z
N MET A 1 -4.46 5.60 -13.30
CA MET A 1 -4.88 5.39 -11.90
C MET A 1 -3.67 5.75 -11.05
N GLN A 2 -3.83 6.66 -10.07
CA GLN A 2 -2.72 7.17 -9.25
C GLN A 2 -2.25 6.11 -8.24
N SER A 3 -0.95 6.03 -7.95
CA SER A 3 -0.44 5.12 -6.91
C SER A 3 -0.70 5.64 -5.48
N VAL A 4 -0.73 4.74 -4.50
CA VAL A 4 -0.87 5.11 -3.07
C VAL A 4 0.28 5.99 -2.61
N ARG A 5 1.52 5.73 -3.08
CA ARG A 5 2.71 6.57 -2.84
C ARG A 5 2.47 8.02 -3.28
N GLU A 6 2.02 8.21 -4.52
CA GLU A 6 1.77 9.54 -5.06
C GLU A 6 0.62 10.23 -4.34
N TRP A 7 -0.44 9.49 -4.00
CA TRP A 7 -1.56 10.05 -3.27
C TRP A 7 -1.15 10.53 -1.87
N LEU A 8 -0.37 9.75 -1.11
CA LEU A 8 0.16 10.18 0.19
C LEU A 8 1.03 11.46 0.08
N LYS A 9 1.79 11.60 -1.00
CA LYS A 9 2.53 12.86 -1.27
C LYS A 9 1.59 14.03 -1.45
N ILE A 10 0.52 13.88 -2.23
CA ILE A 10 -0.49 14.93 -2.41
C ILE A 10 -1.16 15.26 -1.08
N VAL A 11 -1.51 14.24 -0.28
CA VAL A 11 -2.12 14.45 1.04
C VAL A 11 -1.20 15.30 1.93
N ASN A 12 0.08 14.95 2.04
CA ASN A 12 1.03 15.74 2.83
C ASN A 12 1.19 17.17 2.29
N VAL A 13 1.19 17.37 0.97
CA VAL A 13 1.31 18.72 0.36
C VAL A 13 0.06 19.56 0.61
N CYS A 14 -1.14 18.99 0.47
CA CYS A 14 -2.40 19.74 0.53
C CYS A 14 -2.98 19.87 1.95
N TYR A 15 -2.72 18.90 2.83
CA TYR A 15 -3.30 18.83 4.17
C TYR A 15 -2.25 18.90 5.29
N GLY A 16 -0.95 18.90 4.96
CA GLY A 16 0.15 18.90 5.93
C GLY A 16 0.49 17.50 6.43
N SER A 17 -0.51 16.67 6.73
CA SER A 17 -0.33 15.27 7.11
C SER A 17 -1.50 14.39 6.71
N LEU A 18 -1.30 13.07 6.71
CA LEU A 18 -2.40 12.11 6.60
C LEU A 18 -3.39 12.25 7.77
N ASP A 19 -2.93 12.64 8.96
CA ASP A 19 -3.80 12.81 10.13
C ASP A 19 -4.77 14.01 9.98
N ASP A 20 -4.47 14.97 9.11
CA ASP A 20 -5.35 16.11 8.82
C ASP A 20 -6.31 15.84 7.63
N PHE A 21 -6.13 14.72 6.94
CA PHE A 21 -7.00 14.35 5.82
C PHE A 21 -8.42 13.99 6.32
N PRO A 22 -9.51 14.49 5.71
CA PRO A 22 -10.85 14.33 6.29
C PRO A 22 -11.66 13.14 5.74
N ASP A 23 -11.27 12.55 4.60
CA ASP A 23 -12.14 11.62 3.86
C ASP A 23 -11.79 10.14 4.08
N ALA A 24 -12.52 9.51 4.99
CA ALA A 24 -12.39 8.07 5.26
C ALA A 24 -12.71 7.18 4.04
N ARG A 25 -13.57 7.61 3.11
CA ARG A 25 -13.88 6.82 1.90
C ARG A 25 -12.65 6.73 1.01
N THR A 26 -11.98 7.85 0.78
CA THR A 26 -10.74 7.88 -0.01
C THR A 26 -9.65 7.05 0.67
N VAL A 27 -9.50 7.12 1.99
CA VAL A 27 -8.54 6.27 2.73
C VAL A 27 -8.81 4.78 2.48
N ARG A 28 -10.07 4.32 2.56
CA ARG A 28 -10.44 2.93 2.28
C ARG A 28 -10.16 2.50 0.83
N ILE A 29 -10.39 3.40 -0.14
CA ILE A 29 -10.07 3.13 -1.55
C ILE A 29 -8.56 2.90 -1.70
N MET A 30 -7.74 3.78 -1.12
CA MET A 30 -6.28 3.68 -1.21
C MET A 30 -5.75 2.48 -0.45
N ARG A 31 -6.35 2.14 0.70
CA ARG A 31 -6.08 0.91 1.44
C ARG A 31 -6.33 -0.33 0.58
N GLY A 32 -7.48 -0.37 -0.10
CA GLY A 32 -7.81 -1.46 -1.03
C GLY A 32 -6.81 -1.59 -2.18
N GLN A 33 -6.28 -0.47 -2.69
CA GLN A 33 -5.23 -0.50 -3.71
C GLN A 33 -3.91 -1.08 -3.18
N ALA A 34 -3.48 -0.71 -1.98
CA ALA A 34 -2.28 -1.28 -1.35
C ALA A 34 -2.44 -2.79 -1.12
N LEU A 35 -3.60 -3.23 -0.60
CA LEU A 35 -3.93 -4.65 -0.43
C LEU A 35 -3.88 -5.41 -1.75
N ASN A 36 -4.52 -4.89 -2.79
CA ASN A 36 -4.54 -5.54 -4.11
C ASN A 36 -3.14 -5.64 -4.71
N TYR A 37 -2.29 -4.64 -4.52
CA TYR A 37 -0.90 -4.69 -4.98
C TYR A 37 -0.14 -5.81 -4.26
N ILE A 38 -0.18 -5.86 -2.93
CA ILE A 38 0.48 -6.90 -2.13
C ILE A 38 0.00 -8.30 -2.57
N ALA A 39 -1.31 -8.51 -2.64
CA ALA A 39 -1.88 -9.78 -3.07
C ALA A 39 -1.47 -10.18 -4.50
N THR A 40 -1.29 -9.20 -5.39
CA THR A 40 -0.80 -9.45 -6.75
C THR A 40 0.65 -9.91 -6.73
N GLN A 41 1.52 -9.26 -5.95
CA GLN A 41 2.92 -9.64 -5.84
C GLN A 41 3.06 -11.05 -5.22
N ASP A 42 2.28 -11.36 -4.19
CA ASP A 42 2.25 -12.68 -3.57
C ASP A 42 1.79 -13.78 -4.56
N ARG A 43 0.77 -13.48 -5.38
CA ARG A 43 0.31 -14.40 -6.44
C ARG A 43 1.40 -14.65 -7.48
N VAL A 44 2.03 -13.59 -7.99
CA VAL A 44 3.09 -13.72 -9.00
C VAL A 44 4.26 -14.53 -8.44
N MET A 45 4.67 -14.27 -7.20
CA MET A 45 5.74 -15.03 -6.54
C MET A 45 5.40 -16.52 -6.39
N GLY A 46 4.13 -16.86 -6.13
CA GLY A 46 3.65 -18.25 -6.09
C GLY A 46 3.56 -18.93 -7.46
N GLU A 47 3.44 -18.16 -8.55
CA GLU A 47 3.40 -18.67 -9.92
C GLU A 47 4.79 -18.96 -10.51
N ILE A 48 5.84 -18.35 -9.96
CA ILE A 48 7.23 -18.59 -10.37
C ILE A 48 7.69 -19.96 -9.84
N LYS A 49 7.94 -20.89 -10.77
CA LYS A 49 8.20 -22.30 -10.48
C LYS A 49 9.66 -22.60 -10.14
N ASP A 50 10.60 -21.84 -10.68
CA ASP A 50 12.03 -22.02 -10.44
C ASP A 50 12.56 -21.06 -9.38
N ASP A 51 13.55 -21.52 -8.62
CA ASP A 51 14.08 -20.77 -7.49
C ASP A 51 14.89 -19.53 -7.91
N ILE A 52 15.51 -19.57 -9.10
CA ILE A 52 16.30 -18.44 -9.64
C ILE A 52 15.37 -17.28 -9.97
N GLY A 53 14.33 -17.50 -10.78
CA GLY A 53 13.35 -16.49 -11.12
C GLY A 53 12.62 -15.95 -9.89
N ARG A 54 12.39 -16.79 -8.87
CA ARG A 54 11.78 -16.33 -7.61
C ARG A 54 12.72 -15.39 -6.86
N ALA A 55 14.01 -15.70 -6.79
CA ALA A 55 15.00 -14.85 -6.14
C ALA A 55 15.16 -13.50 -6.88
N GLU A 56 15.27 -13.53 -8.21
CA GLU A 56 15.38 -12.33 -9.05
C GLU A 56 14.15 -11.43 -8.91
N TYR A 57 12.95 -12.01 -8.89
CA TYR A 57 11.72 -11.27 -8.66
C TYR A 57 11.69 -10.64 -7.27
N PHE A 58 12.08 -11.41 -6.24
CA PHE A 58 12.14 -10.90 -4.88
C PHE A 58 13.12 -9.72 -4.76
N GLU A 59 14.34 -9.84 -5.28
CA GLU A 59 15.31 -8.73 -5.26
C GLU A 59 14.80 -7.49 -5.99
N THR A 60 14.12 -7.69 -7.13
CA THR A 60 13.61 -6.58 -7.94
C THR A 60 12.48 -5.82 -7.25
N PHE A 61 11.55 -6.53 -6.61
CA PHE A 61 10.30 -5.94 -6.10
C PHE A 61 10.22 -5.86 -4.57
N ALA A 62 11.21 -6.36 -3.82
CA ALA A 62 11.19 -6.35 -2.35
C ALA A 62 10.96 -4.95 -1.78
N ALA A 63 11.58 -3.93 -2.36
CA ALA A 63 11.41 -2.54 -1.92
C ALA A 63 9.96 -2.05 -2.13
N ASP A 64 9.36 -2.32 -3.29
CA ASP A 64 8.00 -1.90 -3.60
C ASP A 64 6.97 -2.67 -2.77
N ILE A 65 7.16 -3.97 -2.54
CA ILE A 65 6.31 -4.79 -1.65
C ILE A 65 6.40 -4.26 -0.21
N SER A 66 7.61 -4.00 0.28
CA SER A 66 7.84 -3.45 1.62
C SER A 66 7.17 -2.08 1.77
N GLU A 67 7.29 -1.23 0.75
CA GLU A 67 6.64 0.07 0.79
C GLU A 67 5.11 -0.03 0.78
N ALA A 68 4.53 -0.91 -0.05
CA ALA A 68 3.08 -1.13 -0.07
C ALA A 68 2.55 -1.61 1.29
N LYS A 69 3.31 -2.48 1.99
CA LYS A 69 2.99 -2.93 3.35
C LYS A 69 3.03 -1.77 4.35
N ASN A 70 4.06 -0.92 4.30
CA ASN A 70 4.17 0.27 5.15
C ASN A 70 3.03 1.27 4.87
N GLN A 71 2.60 1.40 3.62
CA GLN A 71 1.47 2.26 3.26
C GLN A 71 0.16 1.69 3.79
N LEU A 72 -0.05 0.37 3.68
CA LEU A 72 -1.22 -0.30 4.24
C LEU A 72 -1.31 -0.09 5.76
N GLU A 73 -0.21 -0.31 6.49
CA GLU A 73 -0.15 -0.11 7.94
C GLU A 73 -0.54 1.33 8.34
N LYS A 74 -0.01 2.34 7.64
CA LYS A 74 -0.36 3.75 7.89
C LYS A 74 -1.85 4.04 7.69
N LEU A 75 -2.48 3.41 6.71
CA LEU A 75 -3.90 3.61 6.42
C LEU A 75 -4.79 2.88 7.44
N ASP A 76 -4.36 1.68 7.87
CA ASP A 76 -5.03 0.91 8.91
C ASP A 76 -4.98 1.65 10.25
N ASP A 77 -3.80 2.18 10.62
CA ASP A 77 -3.63 3.02 11.80
C ASP A 77 -4.50 4.28 11.74
N TRP A 78 -4.58 4.92 10.58
CA TRP A 78 -5.41 6.11 10.41
C TRP A 78 -6.90 5.82 10.65
N LEU A 79 -7.39 4.68 10.15
CA LEU A 79 -8.77 4.23 10.32
C LEU A 79 -9.03 3.84 11.79
N ALA A 80 -8.12 3.06 12.38
CA ALA A 80 -8.22 2.61 13.76
C ALA A 80 -8.25 3.77 14.76
N LYS A 81 -7.38 4.78 14.60
CA LYS A 81 -7.36 6.00 15.43
C LYS A 81 -8.69 6.77 15.43
N ARG A 82 -9.52 6.58 14.41
CA ARG A 82 -10.83 7.23 14.25
C ARG A 82 -12.01 6.32 14.59
N GLY A 83 -11.76 5.13 15.14
CA GLY A 83 -12.79 4.15 15.46
C GLY A 83 -13.48 3.59 14.20
N LEU A 84 -12.82 3.65 13.05
CA LEU A 84 -13.35 3.18 11.78
C LEU A 84 -12.80 1.79 11.47
N THR A 85 -13.67 0.93 10.95
CA THR A 85 -13.23 -0.37 10.44
C THR A 85 -12.34 -0.17 9.19
N PRO A 86 -11.17 -0.84 9.15
CA PRO A 86 -10.30 -0.92 7.99
C PRO A 86 -11.00 -1.43 6.73
#